data_AF-A0A2H3DYP5-F1
#
_entry.id   AF-A0A2H3DYP5-F1
#
_cell.length_a   1.000
_cell.length_b   1.000
_cell.length_c   1.000
_cell.angle_alpha   90.00
_cell.angle_beta   90.00
_cell.angle_gamma   90.00
#
_symmetry.space_group_name_H-M   'P 1'
#
loop_
_entity.id
_entity.type
_entity.pdbx_description
1 polymer ?
#
loop_
_entity_poly.entity_id
_entity_poly.type
_entity_poly.pdbx_seq_one_letter_code
_entity_poly.pdbx_strand_id
1 'polypeptide(L)'
;MSQTCSFCHIVALPDAQNLRSTRVAQLLRQNGPPLEAETPSLLAAVRDAPASLSAIDEEIQEMRKALEKLLRERERVTLYALDATTLLHPIRALSNEIFYEIFSWCVSDWQDIMTAPQGPEDSLDPRRPPWTFTRVSRRWRDVALSLPRLWSTIVFDTYRYKEFRVSHRTCLYRLGLQLERSRDSDLCVSLHSGSSRPISEHPAFALLELSACRWKRLYMNLPPSTVAAFSGNVFSRLR
;
A
#
# COMPACT_ATOMS: atom_id res chain seq x y z
N MET A 1 13.55 -34.56 27.16
CA MET A 1 13.73 -33.54 26.10
C MET A 1 13.59 -32.19 26.78
N SER A 2 14.67 -31.44 26.88
CA SER A 2 14.72 -30.14 27.57
C SER A 2 13.90 -29.13 26.78
N GLN A 3 12.83 -28.58 27.35
CA GLN A 3 12.04 -27.53 26.71
C GLN A 3 12.86 -26.24 26.69
N THR A 4 13.20 -25.73 25.51
CA THR A 4 13.84 -24.42 25.33
C THR A 4 12.77 -23.35 25.15
N CYS A 5 13.01 -22.16 25.71
CA CYS A 5 12.12 -21.02 25.51
C CYS A 5 12.17 -20.57 24.05
N SER A 6 11.02 -20.43 23.38
CA SER A 6 10.92 -20.00 21.98
C SER A 6 11.31 -18.54 21.73
N PHE A 7 11.46 -17.74 22.79
CA PHE A 7 11.80 -16.32 22.68
C PHE A 7 13.30 -16.03 22.96
N CYS A 8 13.90 -16.71 23.94
CA CYS A 8 15.31 -16.49 24.31
C CYS A 8 16.23 -17.69 24.08
N HIS A 9 15.71 -18.84 23.61
CA HIS A 9 16.43 -20.09 23.36
C HIS A 9 17.20 -20.68 24.56
N ILE A 10 16.97 -20.15 25.76
CA ILE A 10 17.53 -20.68 26.99
C ILE A 10 16.82 -21.99 27.32
N VAL A 11 17.59 -23.03 27.65
CA VAL A 11 17.08 -24.31 28.16
C VAL A 11 16.41 -24.05 29.51
N ALA A 12 15.18 -24.55 29.71
CA ALA A 12 14.51 -24.46 31.00
C ALA A 12 15.45 -24.92 32.12
N LEU A 13 15.54 -24.14 33.20
CA LEU A 13 16.32 -24.51 34.38
C LEU A 13 15.91 -25.92 34.83
N PRO A 14 16.87 -26.80 35.19
CA PRO A 14 16.54 -28.11 35.74
C PRO A 14 15.60 -27.97 36.93
N ASP A 15 14.73 -28.96 37.16
CA ASP A 15 13.91 -29.03 38.37
C ASP A 15 14.80 -28.76 39.61
N ALA A 16 14.32 -27.96 40.56
CA ALA A 16 15.04 -27.63 41.78
C ALA A 16 15.53 -28.87 42.54
N GLN A 17 14.88 -30.02 42.34
CA GLN A 17 15.31 -31.32 42.88
C GLN A 17 16.63 -31.84 42.24
N ASN A 18 16.90 -31.50 40.99
CA ASN A 18 18.13 -31.88 40.26
C ASN A 18 19.33 -30.99 40.57
N LEU A 19 19.09 -29.83 41.20
CA LEU A 19 20.14 -28.87 41.60
C LEU A 19 20.63 -29.10 43.04
N ARG A 20 19.96 -29.95 43.81
CA ARG A 20 20.29 -30.26 45.21
C ARG A 20 21.28 -31.43 45.30
N SER A 21 22.16 -31.41 46.29
CA SER A 21 22.92 -32.61 46.64
C SER A 21 22.00 -33.69 47.23
N THR A 22 22.35 -34.96 47.02
CA THR A 22 21.58 -36.11 47.50
C THR A 22 21.33 -36.05 49.00
N ARG A 23 22.34 -35.61 49.77
CA ARG A 23 22.27 -35.51 51.24
C ARG A 23 21.31 -34.41 51.70
N VAL A 24 21.35 -33.24 51.09
CA VAL A 24 20.41 -32.13 51.40
C VAL A 24 18.98 -32.52 51.03
N ALA A 25 18.78 -33.21 49.90
CA ALA A 25 17.47 -33.69 49.50
C ALA A 25 16.86 -34.70 50.50
N GLN A 26 17.68 -35.57 51.09
CA GLN A 26 17.25 -36.53 52.11
C GLN A 26 16.85 -35.82 53.42
N LEU A 27 17.68 -34.89 53.90
CA LEU A 27 17.40 -34.13 55.13
C LEU A 27 16.08 -33.35 55.04
N LEU A 28 15.83 -32.72 53.90
CA LEU A 28 14.57 -31.99 53.63
C LEU A 28 13.32 -32.88 53.59
N ARG A 29 13.45 -34.19 53.37
CA ARG A 29 12.32 -35.14 53.36
C ARG A 29 12.03 -35.75 54.74
N GLN A 30 13.06 -35.90 55.58
CA GLN A 30 12.98 -36.64 56.84
C GLN A 30 12.75 -35.72 58.05
N ASN A 31 12.79 -34.39 57.88
CA ASN A 31 12.62 -33.37 58.94
C ASN A 31 13.54 -33.55 60.17
N GLY A 32 14.61 -34.36 60.05
CA GLY A 32 15.59 -34.56 61.12
C GLY A 32 16.67 -33.46 61.12
N PRO A 33 17.36 -33.24 62.25
CA PRO A 33 18.47 -32.28 62.32
C PRO A 33 19.66 -32.75 61.45
N PRO A 34 20.44 -31.82 60.89
CA PRO A 34 21.72 -32.17 60.27
C PRO A 34 22.70 -32.72 61.32
N LEU A 35 23.68 -33.51 60.88
CA LEU A 35 24.74 -33.99 61.77
C LEU A 35 25.60 -32.80 62.23
N GLU A 36 26.22 -32.90 63.41
CA GLU A 36 27.13 -31.87 63.92
C GLU A 36 28.28 -31.56 62.93
N ALA A 37 28.77 -32.57 62.23
CA ALA A 37 29.80 -32.41 61.18
C ALA A 37 29.29 -31.68 59.92
N GLU A 38 27.97 -31.67 59.67
CA GLU A 38 27.34 -31.02 58.51
C GLU A 38 26.92 -29.56 58.81
N THR A 39 26.81 -29.21 60.09
CA THR A 39 26.32 -27.89 60.51
C THR A 39 27.26 -26.74 60.09
N PRO A 40 28.60 -26.86 60.21
CA PRO A 40 29.51 -25.78 59.81
C PRO A 40 29.46 -25.46 58.32
N SER A 41 29.34 -26.47 57.45
CA SER A 41 29.29 -26.28 56.01
C SER A 41 27.96 -25.66 55.55
N LEU A 42 26.84 -26.06 56.17
CA LEU A 42 25.54 -25.43 55.93
C LEU A 42 25.51 -23.97 56.39
N LEU A 43 26.10 -23.65 57.55
CA LEU A 43 26.21 -22.28 58.04
C LEU A 43 27.11 -21.42 57.14
N ALA A 44 28.23 -21.96 56.64
CA ALA A 44 29.09 -21.28 55.68
C ALA A 44 28.34 -21.00 54.36
N ALA A 45 27.58 -21.97 53.84
CA ALA A 45 26.76 -21.77 52.65
C ALA A 45 25.71 -20.66 52.83
N VAL A 46 25.06 -20.58 54.00
CA VAL A 46 24.13 -19.48 54.31
C VAL A 46 24.84 -18.14 54.38
N ARG A 47 26.03 -18.08 55.00
CA ARG A 47 26.82 -16.85 55.14
C ARG A 47 27.34 -16.34 53.79
N ASP A 48 27.78 -17.24 52.91
CA ASP A 48 28.47 -16.89 51.66
C ASP A 48 27.48 -16.74 50.47
N ALA A 49 26.24 -17.22 50.62
CA ALA A 49 25.19 -17.13 49.60
C ALA A 49 24.90 -15.69 49.13
N PRO A 50 24.75 -14.67 50.00
CA PRO A 50 24.46 -13.31 49.55
C PRO A 50 25.54 -12.74 48.62
N ALA A 51 26.82 -12.96 48.94
CA ALA A 51 27.93 -12.49 48.11
C ALA A 51 27.98 -13.24 46.77
N SER A 52 27.77 -14.56 46.79
CA SER A 52 27.74 -15.38 45.58
C SER A 52 26.57 -15.02 44.66
N LEU A 53 25.39 -14.78 45.23
CA LEU A 53 24.21 -14.34 44.47
C LEU A 53 24.40 -12.94 43.88
N SER A 54 24.98 -12.00 44.64
CA SER A 54 25.28 -10.66 44.12
C SER A 54 26.20 -10.71 42.90
N ALA A 55 27.27 -11.51 42.95
CA ALA A 55 28.19 -11.66 41.82
C ALA A 55 27.51 -12.27 40.58
N ILE A 56 26.67 -13.29 40.77
CA ILE A 56 25.89 -13.90 39.67
C ILE A 56 24.89 -12.89 39.09
N ASP A 57 24.19 -12.14 39.95
CA ASP A 57 23.23 -11.13 39.50
C ASP A 57 23.92 -9.99 38.75
N GLU A 58 25.10 -9.57 39.17
CA GLU A 58 25.93 -8.59 38.46
C GLU A 58 26.29 -9.09 37.05
N GLU A 59 26.78 -10.32 36.92
CA GLU A 59 27.11 -10.93 35.62
C GLU A 59 25.86 -11.05 34.73
N ILE A 60 24.72 -11.46 35.29
CA ILE A 60 23.44 -11.49 34.57
C ILE A 60 23.06 -10.09 34.06
N GLN A 61 23.23 -9.05 34.88
CA GLN A 61 22.92 -7.68 34.47
C GLN A 61 23.85 -7.18 33.36
N GLU A 62 25.15 -7.50 33.44
CA GLU A 62 26.11 -7.17 32.39
C GLU A 62 25.78 -7.86 31.07
N MET A 63 25.50 -9.16 31.11
CA MET A 63 25.10 -9.92 29.92
C MET A 63 23.78 -9.40 29.33
N ARG A 64 22.81 -9.03 30.18
CA ARG A 64 21.55 -8.42 29.73
C ARG A 64 21.78 -7.08 29.02
N LYS A 65 22.65 -6.22 29.55
CA LYS A 65 23.03 -4.95 28.91
C LYS A 65 23.71 -5.18 27.56
N ALA A 66 24.62 -6.15 27.50
CA ALA A 66 25.29 -6.53 26.24
C ALA A 66 24.30 -7.06 25.20
N LEU A 67 23.37 -7.93 25.61
CA LEU A 67 22.31 -8.45 24.75
C LEU A 67 21.42 -7.32 24.23
N GLU A 68 20.99 -6.42 25.10
CA GLU A 68 20.14 -5.28 24.71
C GLU A 68 20.85 -4.37 23.70
N LYS A 69 22.16 -4.12 23.89
CA LYS A 69 22.99 -3.38 22.92
C LYS A 69 23.02 -4.08 21.56
N LEU A 70 23.24 -5.40 21.54
CA LEU A 70 23.28 -6.17 20.29
C LEU A 70 21.91 -6.22 19.58
N LEU A 71 20.82 -6.32 20.34
CA LEU A 71 19.46 -6.28 19.77
C LEU A 71 19.17 -4.92 19.11
N ARG A 72 19.53 -3.82 19.77
CA ARG A 72 19.42 -2.47 19.17
C ARG A 72 20.24 -2.35 17.89
N GLU A 73 21.47 -2.86 17.90
CA GLU A 73 22.34 -2.83 16.73
C GLU A 73 21.80 -3.68 15.58
N ARG A 74 21.29 -4.88 15.87
CA ARG A 74 20.62 -5.74 14.89
C ARG A 74 19.45 -5.01 14.24
N GLU A 75 18.60 -4.36 15.03
CA GLU A 75 17.46 -3.59 14.51
C GLU A 75 17.94 -2.44 13.62
N ARG A 76 18.95 -1.68 14.08
CA ARG A 76 19.54 -0.57 13.32
C ARG A 76 20.06 -1.01 11.95
N VAL A 77 20.80 -2.12 11.90
CA VAL A 77 21.34 -2.67 10.64
C VAL A 77 20.22 -3.18 9.74
N THR A 78 19.20 -3.82 10.32
CA THR A 78 18.03 -4.32 9.58
C THR A 78 17.28 -3.18 8.91
N LEU A 79 16.99 -2.11 9.66
CA LEU A 79 16.34 -0.91 9.14
C LEU A 79 17.19 -0.24 8.04
N TYR A 80 18.49 -0.09 8.27
CA TYR A 80 19.39 0.50 7.27
C TYR A 80 19.42 -0.30 5.96
N ALA A 81 19.46 -1.64 6.05
CA ALA A 81 19.43 -2.49 4.86
C ALA A 81 18.11 -2.38 4.09
N LEU A 82 16.98 -2.29 4.80
CA LEU A 82 15.66 -2.07 4.20
C LEU A 82 15.57 -0.70 3.52
N ASP A 83 16.05 0.34 4.18
CA ASP A 83 16.10 1.70 3.65
C ASP A 83 16.99 1.77 2.41
N ALA A 84 18.20 1.22 2.48
CA ALA A 84 19.12 1.16 1.34
C ALA A 84 18.49 0.41 0.14
N THR A 85 17.84 -0.72 0.39
CA THR A 85 17.12 -1.49 -0.66
C THR A 85 16.01 -0.64 -1.28
N THR A 86 15.25 0.10 -0.48
CA THR A 86 14.18 0.98 -0.94
C THR A 86 14.72 2.16 -1.74
N LEU A 87 15.83 2.76 -1.31
CA LEU A 87 16.47 3.91 -1.95
C LEU A 87 17.15 3.54 -3.28
N LEU A 88 17.74 2.35 -3.34
CA LEU A 88 18.42 1.81 -4.52
C LEU A 88 17.46 1.07 -5.47
N HIS A 89 16.16 1.02 -5.16
CA HIS A 89 15.18 0.36 -6.01
C HIS A 89 15.23 0.93 -7.45
N PRO A 90 15.37 0.11 -8.51
CA PRO A 90 15.64 0.57 -9.88
C PRO A 90 14.66 1.61 -10.41
N ILE A 91 13.39 1.51 -10.01
CA ILE A 91 12.33 2.44 -10.39
C ILE A 91 12.64 3.91 -10.03
N ARG A 92 13.48 4.14 -9.01
CA ARG A 92 13.89 5.48 -8.58
C ARG A 92 14.94 6.09 -9.49
N ALA A 93 15.70 5.27 -10.21
CA ALA A 93 16.73 5.68 -11.16
C ALA A 93 16.20 5.88 -12.58
N LEU A 94 15.01 5.38 -12.91
CA LEU A 94 14.39 5.62 -14.22
C LEU A 94 14.21 7.11 -14.47
N SER A 95 14.38 7.54 -15.72
CA SER A 95 14.13 8.93 -16.13
C SER A 95 12.63 9.17 -16.33
N ASN A 96 12.22 10.43 -16.47
CA ASN A 96 10.81 10.75 -16.68
C ASN A 96 10.30 10.26 -18.04
N GLU A 97 11.16 10.21 -19.05
CA GLU A 97 10.84 9.72 -20.41
C GLU A 97 10.40 8.25 -20.39
N ILE A 98 11.04 7.42 -19.57
CA ILE A 98 10.63 6.02 -19.41
C ILE A 98 9.27 5.92 -18.73
N PHE A 99 8.97 6.79 -17.75
CA PHE A 99 7.63 6.84 -17.18
C PHE A 99 6.60 7.33 -18.20
N TYR A 100 6.94 8.30 -19.05
CA TYR A 100 6.08 8.78 -20.12
C TYR A 100 5.70 7.65 -21.07
N GLU A 101 6.69 6.87 -21.50
CA GLU A 101 6.50 5.72 -22.36
C GLU A 101 5.59 4.69 -21.66
N ILE A 102 5.94 4.23 -20.45
CA ILE A 102 5.14 3.24 -19.70
C ILE A 102 3.70 3.71 -19.50
N PHE A 103 3.50 4.97 -19.10
CA PHE A 103 2.16 5.51 -18.86
C PHE A 103 1.34 5.58 -20.15
N SER A 104 1.97 5.86 -21.29
CA SER A 104 1.29 5.90 -22.58
C SER A 104 0.75 4.53 -23.00
N TRP A 105 1.47 3.44 -22.70
CA TRP A 105 1.03 2.06 -22.96
C TRP A 105 -0.08 1.56 -22.02
N CYS A 106 -0.30 2.27 -20.92
CA CYS A 106 -1.22 1.84 -19.87
C CYS A 106 -2.56 2.59 -19.91
N VAL A 107 -2.69 3.64 -20.73
CA VAL A 107 -3.96 4.36 -20.94
C VAL A 107 -4.55 3.90 -22.27
N SER A 108 -5.85 3.62 -22.29
CA SER A 108 -6.54 3.22 -23.51
C SER A 108 -6.42 4.29 -24.59
N ASP A 109 -6.02 3.85 -25.78
CA ASP A 109 -6.04 4.69 -26.97
C ASP A 109 -7.41 4.64 -27.68
N TRP A 110 -7.51 5.30 -28.82
CA TRP A 110 -8.75 5.29 -29.60
C TRP A 110 -9.09 3.90 -30.15
N GLN A 111 -8.08 3.12 -30.54
CA GLN A 111 -8.28 1.81 -31.12
C GLN A 111 -8.79 0.82 -30.07
N ASP A 112 -8.27 0.90 -28.85
CA ASP A 112 -8.74 0.13 -27.69
C ASP A 112 -10.23 0.40 -27.43
N ILE A 113 -10.63 1.67 -27.49
CA ILE A 113 -12.05 2.06 -27.31
C ILE A 113 -12.94 1.41 -28.37
N MET A 114 -12.51 1.45 -29.62
CA MET A 114 -13.34 1.01 -30.76
C MET A 114 -13.41 -0.51 -30.90
N THR A 115 -12.42 -1.25 -30.37
CA THR A 115 -12.30 -2.71 -30.55
C THR A 115 -12.64 -3.54 -29.32
N ALA A 116 -12.87 -2.89 -28.16
CA ALA A 116 -13.17 -3.58 -26.92
C ALA A 116 -14.47 -4.43 -27.01
N PRO A 117 -14.40 -5.77 -26.87
CA PRO A 117 -15.58 -6.66 -26.94
C PRO A 117 -16.61 -6.39 -25.84
N GLN A 118 -16.14 -5.86 -24.71
CA GLN A 118 -16.92 -5.60 -23.49
C GLN A 118 -17.40 -4.13 -23.41
N GLY A 119 -17.16 -3.34 -24.46
CA GLY A 119 -17.27 -1.88 -24.44
C GLY A 119 -16.04 -1.19 -23.83
N PRO A 120 -15.85 0.11 -24.09
CA PRO A 120 -14.67 0.83 -23.64
C PRO A 120 -14.62 0.98 -22.11
N GLU A 121 -13.39 1.01 -21.56
CA GLU A 121 -13.19 1.29 -20.14
C GLU A 121 -13.64 2.72 -19.80
N ASP A 122 -14.40 2.90 -18.72
CA ASP A 122 -14.87 4.20 -18.26
C ASP A 122 -13.68 5.07 -17.83
N SER A 123 -13.44 6.16 -18.55
CA SER A 123 -12.29 7.05 -18.29
C SER A 123 -12.44 7.80 -16.97
N LEU A 124 -13.64 7.83 -16.36
CA LEU A 124 -13.90 8.45 -15.06
C LEU A 124 -13.74 7.48 -13.88
N ASP A 125 -13.32 6.22 -14.10
CA ASP A 125 -13.03 5.29 -13.01
C ASP A 125 -11.65 5.60 -12.37
N PRO A 126 -11.59 6.03 -11.10
CA PRO A 126 -10.34 6.38 -10.44
C PRO A 126 -9.43 5.17 -10.24
N ARG A 127 -9.96 3.94 -10.36
CA ARG A 127 -9.22 2.69 -10.25
C ARG A 127 -8.43 2.35 -11.52
N ARG A 128 -8.58 3.13 -12.59
CA ARG A 128 -7.91 2.94 -13.87
C ARG A 128 -6.89 4.06 -14.16
N PRO A 129 -5.89 3.81 -15.01
CA PRO A 129 -5.09 4.87 -15.61
C PRO A 129 -5.96 5.91 -16.33
N PRO A 130 -5.57 7.20 -16.35
CA PRO A 130 -4.37 7.77 -15.73
C PRO A 130 -4.50 8.06 -14.22
N TRP A 131 -5.67 7.87 -13.61
CA TRP A 131 -5.92 8.22 -12.21
C TRP A 131 -5.03 7.47 -11.22
N THR A 132 -4.78 6.19 -11.45
CA THR A 132 -3.92 5.35 -10.61
C THR A 132 -2.51 5.92 -10.50
N PHE A 133 -1.93 6.46 -11.58
CA PHE A 133 -0.58 7.03 -11.56
C PHE A 133 -0.45 8.19 -10.58
N THR A 134 -1.51 8.99 -10.45
CA THR A 134 -1.55 10.11 -9.50
C THR A 134 -1.60 9.69 -8.03
N ARG A 135 -1.64 8.39 -7.73
CA ARG A 135 -1.75 7.85 -6.36
C ARG A 135 -0.57 7.00 -5.91
N VAL A 136 0.35 6.64 -6.82
CA VAL A 136 1.49 5.77 -6.51
C VAL A 136 2.59 6.50 -5.72
N SER A 137 3.08 7.62 -6.25
CA SER A 137 4.11 8.43 -5.61
C SER A 137 3.98 9.90 -6.02
N ARG A 138 4.69 10.80 -5.33
CA ARG A 138 4.76 12.22 -5.74
C ARG A 138 5.31 12.34 -7.15
N ARG A 139 6.41 11.66 -7.46
CA ARG A 139 7.03 11.66 -8.78
C ARG A 139 6.09 11.16 -9.88
N TRP A 140 5.39 10.05 -9.66
CA TRP A 140 4.43 9.52 -10.65
C TRP A 140 3.28 10.48 -10.89
N ARG A 141 2.79 11.14 -9.84
CA ARG A 141 1.78 12.19 -9.95
C ARG A 141 2.27 13.36 -10.80
N ASP A 142 3.47 13.87 -10.52
CA ASP A 142 4.03 15.02 -11.25
C ASP A 142 4.19 14.67 -12.74
N VAL A 143 4.74 13.49 -13.03
CA VAL A 143 4.87 12.96 -14.39
C VAL A 143 3.50 12.83 -15.07
N ALA A 144 2.52 12.18 -14.45
CA ALA A 144 1.20 11.98 -15.04
C ALA A 144 0.45 13.29 -15.29
N LEU A 145 0.59 14.29 -14.40
CA LEU A 145 -0.01 15.61 -14.56
C LEU A 145 0.74 16.49 -15.57
N SER A 146 2.02 16.20 -15.82
CA SER A 146 2.82 16.89 -16.85
C SER A 146 2.48 16.45 -18.28
N LEU A 147 1.73 15.36 -18.45
CA LEU A 147 1.36 14.77 -19.74
C LEU A 147 -0.14 14.91 -20.04
N PRO A 148 -0.58 16.01 -20.68
CA PRO A 148 -1.99 16.22 -21.03
C PRO A 148 -2.60 15.11 -21.90
N ARG A 149 -1.79 14.48 -22.74
CA ARG A 149 -2.22 13.39 -23.64
C ARG A 149 -2.80 12.19 -22.90
N LEU A 150 -2.30 11.87 -21.69
CA LEU A 150 -2.83 10.77 -20.88
C LEU A 150 -4.29 11.02 -20.44
N TRP A 151 -4.74 12.26 -20.43
CA TRP A 151 -6.08 12.68 -20.00
C TRP A 151 -7.02 12.97 -21.17
N SER A 152 -6.55 12.81 -22.42
CA SER A 152 -7.25 13.28 -23.62
C SER A 152 -8.30 12.31 -24.18
N THR A 153 -8.39 11.11 -23.61
CA THR A 153 -9.38 10.10 -23.98
C THR A 153 -10.54 10.11 -22.99
N ILE A 154 -11.72 10.54 -23.43
CA ILE A 154 -12.92 10.67 -22.61
C ILE A 154 -13.91 9.60 -23.00
N VAL A 155 -14.25 8.71 -22.07
CA VAL A 155 -15.32 7.73 -22.21
C VAL A 155 -16.39 8.09 -21.20
N PHE A 156 -17.55 8.50 -21.71
CA PHE A 156 -18.67 8.94 -20.88
C PHE A 156 -19.87 8.02 -21.10
N ASP A 157 -20.21 7.24 -20.08
CA ASP A 157 -21.23 6.20 -20.16
C ASP A 157 -22.30 6.38 -19.08
N THR A 158 -23.42 6.98 -19.45
CA THR A 158 -24.52 7.24 -18.50
C THR A 158 -25.20 5.96 -18.04
N TYR A 159 -25.15 4.88 -18.83
CA TYR A 159 -25.72 3.59 -18.45
C TYR A 159 -24.92 2.99 -17.29
N ARG A 160 -23.60 2.93 -17.42
CA ARG A 160 -22.70 2.44 -16.36
C ARG A 160 -22.80 3.28 -15.09
N TYR A 161 -22.87 4.61 -15.20
CA TYR A 161 -23.01 5.46 -14.00
C TYR A 161 -24.31 5.16 -13.25
N LYS A 162 -25.40 4.87 -13.95
CA LYS A 162 -26.66 4.46 -13.33
C LYS A 162 -26.55 3.08 -12.68
N GLU A 163 -25.99 2.10 -13.39
CA GLU A 163 -25.81 0.72 -12.92
C GLU A 163 -24.96 0.67 -11.65
N PHE A 164 -23.80 1.33 -11.65
CA PHE A 164 -22.87 1.38 -10.53
C PHE A 164 -23.20 2.46 -9.49
N ARG A 165 -24.34 3.14 -9.63
CA ARG A 165 -24.81 4.21 -8.72
C ARG A 165 -23.78 5.31 -8.49
N VAL A 166 -23.06 5.71 -9.55
CA VAL A 166 -22.14 6.84 -9.53
C VAL A 166 -22.94 8.14 -9.51
N SER A 167 -22.69 9.01 -8.53
CA SER A 167 -23.45 10.25 -8.39
C SER A 167 -23.08 11.27 -9.47
N HIS A 168 -24.04 12.10 -9.91
CA HIS A 168 -23.78 13.17 -10.89
C HIS A 168 -22.65 14.11 -10.45
N ARG A 169 -22.55 14.41 -9.14
CA ARG A 169 -21.47 15.22 -8.57
C ARG A 169 -20.10 14.59 -8.80
N THR A 170 -20.02 13.25 -8.69
CA THR A 170 -18.78 12.52 -8.93
C THR A 170 -18.40 12.56 -10.41
N CYS A 171 -19.36 12.33 -11.31
CA CYS A 171 -19.13 12.41 -12.75
C CYS A 171 -18.67 13.82 -13.16
N LEU A 172 -19.36 14.87 -12.68
CA LEU A 172 -19.00 16.27 -12.91
C LEU A 172 -17.57 16.59 -12.46
N TYR A 173 -17.24 16.24 -11.21
CA TYR A 173 -15.92 16.50 -10.65
C TYR A 173 -14.82 15.80 -11.44
N ARG A 174 -15.00 14.51 -11.76
CA ARG A 174 -13.96 13.73 -12.47
C ARG A 174 -13.82 14.16 -13.92
N LEU A 175 -14.94 14.40 -14.62
CA LEU A 175 -14.91 14.89 -16.00
C LEU A 175 -14.25 16.27 -16.06
N GLY A 176 -14.65 17.20 -15.19
CA GLY A 176 -14.05 18.54 -15.13
C GLY A 176 -12.55 18.47 -14.87
N LEU A 177 -12.13 17.65 -13.90
CA LEU A 177 -10.73 17.47 -13.57
C LEU A 177 -9.93 16.78 -14.69
N GLN A 178 -10.53 15.83 -15.41
CA GLN A 178 -9.89 15.21 -16.58
C GLN A 178 -9.73 16.22 -17.72
N LEU A 179 -10.77 17.02 -17.99
CA LEU A 179 -10.73 18.09 -18.99
C LEU A 179 -9.67 19.13 -18.67
N GLU A 180 -9.58 19.57 -17.41
CA GLU A 180 -8.54 20.49 -16.93
C GLU A 180 -7.14 19.93 -17.19
N ARG A 181 -6.90 18.66 -16.83
CA ARG A 181 -5.60 18.00 -16.98
C ARG A 181 -5.22 17.74 -18.43
N SER A 182 -6.20 17.56 -19.31
CA SER A 182 -5.99 17.42 -20.75
C SER A 182 -5.57 18.72 -21.45
N ARG A 183 -5.65 19.87 -20.78
CA ARG A 183 -5.24 21.21 -21.26
C ARG A 183 -5.82 21.52 -22.65
N ASP A 184 -5.00 21.86 -23.64
CA ASP A 184 -5.44 22.19 -25.00
C ASP A 184 -5.35 20.99 -25.98
N SER A 185 -5.10 19.79 -25.44
CA SER A 185 -4.95 18.59 -26.26
C SER A 185 -6.21 18.27 -27.04
N ASP A 186 -6.02 17.71 -28.22
CA ASP A 186 -7.08 17.08 -29.00
C ASP A 186 -7.74 15.96 -28.20
N LEU A 187 -9.07 15.96 -28.14
CA LEU A 187 -9.85 14.99 -27.38
C LEU A 187 -10.36 13.86 -28.28
N CYS A 188 -10.28 12.65 -27.77
CA CYS A 188 -10.96 11.49 -28.31
C CYS A 188 -12.13 11.16 -27.40
N VAL A 189 -13.37 11.31 -27.90
CA VAL A 189 -14.58 11.26 -27.07
C VAL A 189 -15.47 10.11 -27.48
N SER A 190 -15.87 9.31 -26.51
CA SER A 190 -16.76 8.17 -26.69
C SER A 190 -17.96 8.31 -25.75
N LEU A 191 -19.16 8.43 -26.33
CA LEU A 191 -20.40 8.67 -25.60
C LEU A 191 -21.31 7.46 -25.67
N HIS A 192 -21.79 7.00 -24.53
CA HIS A 192 -22.70 5.86 -24.42
C HIS A 192 -23.90 6.20 -23.55
N SER A 193 -25.09 5.81 -24.00
CA SER A 193 -26.31 5.95 -23.23
C SER A 193 -27.28 4.83 -23.55
N GLY A 194 -27.56 4.01 -22.54
CA GLY A 194 -28.56 2.94 -22.60
C GLY A 194 -29.91 3.31 -21.97
N SER A 195 -30.10 4.58 -21.57
CA SER A 195 -31.37 5.02 -20.99
C SER A 195 -32.30 5.62 -22.03
N SER A 196 -33.62 5.53 -21.78
CA SER A 196 -34.62 6.31 -22.53
C SER A 196 -34.45 7.83 -22.33
N ARG A 197 -33.72 8.24 -21.29
CA ARG A 197 -33.42 9.65 -21.02
C ARG A 197 -32.24 10.12 -21.89
N PRO A 198 -32.33 11.32 -22.47
CA PRO A 198 -31.27 11.89 -23.27
C PRO A 198 -30.03 12.22 -22.45
N ILE A 199 -28.84 12.08 -23.06
CA ILE A 199 -27.56 12.43 -22.42
C ILE A 199 -27.50 13.89 -21.97
N SER A 200 -28.26 14.78 -22.62
CA SER A 200 -28.37 16.20 -22.29
C SER A 200 -29.02 16.50 -20.94
N GLU A 201 -29.80 15.57 -20.39
CA GLU A 201 -30.33 15.70 -19.03
C GLU A 201 -29.26 15.46 -17.96
N HIS A 202 -28.13 14.83 -18.31
CA HIS A 202 -27.06 14.59 -17.36
C HIS A 202 -26.23 15.88 -17.17
N PRO A 203 -26.04 16.38 -15.93
CA PRO A 203 -25.36 17.67 -15.69
C PRO A 203 -23.96 17.80 -16.30
N ALA A 204 -23.23 16.68 -16.42
CA ALA A 204 -21.91 16.64 -17.03
C ALA A 204 -21.90 16.93 -18.54
N PHE A 205 -23.07 16.92 -19.21
CA PHE A 205 -23.22 17.27 -20.61
C PHE A 205 -22.69 18.67 -20.92
N ALA A 206 -22.91 19.65 -20.04
CA ALA A 206 -22.40 21.01 -20.23
C ALA A 206 -20.87 21.05 -20.35
N LEU A 207 -20.14 20.19 -19.63
CA LEU A 207 -18.68 20.10 -19.73
C LEU A 207 -18.24 19.43 -21.04
N LEU A 208 -19.00 18.43 -21.50
CA LEU A 208 -18.77 17.80 -22.81
C LEU A 208 -18.95 18.84 -23.92
N GLU A 209 -20.04 19.60 -23.88
CA GLU A 209 -20.36 20.65 -24.83
C GLU A 209 -19.27 21.73 -24.90
N LEU A 210 -18.87 22.27 -23.74
CA LEU A 210 -17.78 23.26 -23.66
C LEU A 210 -16.45 22.75 -24.21
N SER A 211 -16.24 21.43 -24.23
CA SER A 211 -15.03 20.81 -24.77
C SER A 211 -15.11 20.46 -26.26
N ALA A 212 -16.27 20.61 -26.90
CA ALA A 212 -16.55 20.14 -28.27
C ALA A 212 -15.58 20.68 -29.34
N CYS A 213 -15.09 21.92 -29.17
CA CYS A 213 -14.12 22.54 -30.08
C CYS A 213 -12.75 21.83 -30.11
N ARG A 214 -12.47 20.98 -29.12
CA ARG A 214 -11.24 20.19 -29.02
C ARG A 214 -11.40 18.76 -29.51
N TRP A 215 -12.63 18.33 -29.87
CA TRP A 215 -12.90 16.95 -30.23
C TRP A 215 -12.31 16.63 -31.60
N LYS A 216 -11.34 15.72 -31.62
CA LYS A 216 -10.71 15.21 -32.84
C LYS A 216 -11.36 13.94 -33.34
N ARG A 217 -11.80 13.08 -32.43
CA ARG A 217 -12.50 11.83 -32.72
C ARG A 217 -13.73 11.73 -31.84
N LEU A 218 -14.82 11.26 -32.41
CA LEU A 218 -16.10 11.10 -31.72
C LEU A 218 -16.72 9.76 -32.07
N TYR A 219 -17.12 9.01 -31.05
CA TYR A 219 -17.92 7.81 -31.17
C TYR A 219 -19.16 7.99 -30.30
N MET A 220 -20.33 7.69 -30.87
CA MET A 220 -21.61 7.87 -30.19
C MET A 220 -22.42 6.59 -30.34
N ASN A 221 -22.65 5.91 -29.22
CA ASN A 221 -23.67 4.88 -29.11
C ASN A 221 -24.82 5.43 -28.26
N LEU A 222 -25.64 6.27 -28.90
CA LEU A 222 -26.73 7.00 -28.27
C LEU A 222 -28.03 6.85 -29.08
N PRO A 223 -29.22 6.98 -28.45
CA PRO A 223 -30.47 7.05 -29.20
C PRO A 223 -30.50 8.27 -30.15
N PRO A 224 -31.07 8.18 -31.37
CA PRO A 224 -31.03 9.27 -32.36
C PRO A 224 -31.56 10.62 -31.86
N SER A 225 -32.58 10.61 -30.99
CA SER A 225 -33.16 11.82 -30.38
C SER A 225 -32.16 12.64 -29.56
N THR A 226 -31.10 12.01 -29.09
CA THR A 226 -30.10 12.63 -28.21
C THR A 226 -28.94 13.26 -28.98
N VAL A 227 -28.74 12.88 -30.24
CA VAL A 227 -27.69 13.45 -31.10
C VAL A 227 -27.99 14.94 -31.38
N ALA A 228 -29.27 15.30 -31.50
CA ALA A 228 -29.72 16.68 -31.68
C ALA A 228 -29.32 17.61 -30.52
N ALA A 229 -29.03 17.08 -29.33
CA ALA A 229 -28.57 17.89 -28.21
C ALA A 229 -27.21 18.57 -28.47
N PHE A 230 -26.42 18.04 -29.41
CA PHE A 230 -25.16 18.64 -29.82
C PHE A 230 -25.32 19.67 -30.95
N SER A 231 -26.55 19.91 -31.44
CA SER A 231 -26.80 20.92 -32.47
C SER A 231 -26.36 22.31 -32.00
N GLY A 232 -25.72 23.07 -32.89
CA GLY A 232 -25.15 24.38 -32.57
C GLY A 232 -23.70 24.37 -32.08
N ASN A 233 -23.13 23.19 -31.78
CA ASN A 233 -21.71 23.08 -31.44
C ASN A 233 -20.81 23.16 -32.67
N VAL A 234 -19.62 23.75 -32.50
CA VAL A 234 -18.58 23.83 -33.54
C VAL A 234 -17.55 22.72 -33.31
N PHE A 235 -17.61 21.70 -34.17
CA PHE A 235 -16.67 20.56 -34.16
C PHE A 235 -15.47 20.82 -35.08
N SER A 236 -14.68 21.86 -34.79
CA SER A 236 -13.63 22.34 -35.71
C SER A 236 -12.48 21.36 -35.96
N ARG A 237 -12.27 20.40 -35.05
CA ARG A 237 -11.18 19.42 -35.12
C ARG A 237 -11.64 18.01 -35.50
N LEU A 238 -12.96 17.79 -35.62
CA LEU A 238 -13.52 16.47 -35.86
C LEU A 238 -13.20 16.02 -37.29
N ARG A 239 -12.55 14.86 -37.43
CA ARG A 239 -12.13 14.29 -38.72
C ARG A 239 -12.48 12.81 -38.81
#